data_AF-A0A6B3GXT5-F1
#
_entry.id   AF-A0A6B3GXT5-F1
#
_cell.length_a   1.000
_cell.length_b   1.000
_cell.length_c   1.000
_cell.angle_alpha   90.00
_cell.angle_beta   90.00
_cell.angle_gamma   90.00
#
_symmetry.space_group_name_H-M   'P 1'
#
loop_
_entity.id
_entity.type
_entity.pdbx_description
1 polymer ?
#
loop_
_entity_poly.entity_id
_entity_poly.type
_entity_poly.pdbx_seq_one_letter_code
_entity_poly.pdbx_strand_id
1 'polypeptide(L)' 'LVLRGLDGELGRAEAQEMVRVLPRGQYAEVADAGHLVHYDQPDGWRAAVEPFLEQLAEDNRDDREPVAP' A
#
# COMPACT_ATOMS: atom_id res chain seq x y z
N LEU A 1 -1.19 -3.35 -1.77
CA LEU A 1 -1.62 -2.20 -0.95
C LEU A 1 -2.63 -1.36 -1.74
N VAL A 2 -3.80 -1.10 -1.16
CA VAL A 2 -4.75 -0.06 -1.61
C VAL A 2 -4.68 1.06 -0.58
N LEU A 3 -4.16 2.21 -1.01
CA LEU A 3 -3.96 3.39 -0.19
C LEU A 3 -4.85 4.52 -0.69
N ARG A 4 -5.56 5.18 0.22
CA ARG A 4 -6.41 6.33 -0.10
C ARG A 4 -6.21 7.49 0.85
N GLY A 5 -6.45 8.70 0.36
CA GLY A 5 -6.69 9.87 1.20
C GLY A 5 -8.13 9.86 1.74
N LEU A 6 -8.33 10.30 2.98
CA LEU A 6 -9.68 10.37 3.57
C LEU A 6 -10.61 11.33 2.83
N ASP A 7 -10.06 12.39 2.24
CA ASP A 7 -10.78 13.42 1.48
C ASP A 7 -10.79 13.13 -0.03
N GLY A 8 -10.29 11.97 -0.45
CA GLY A 8 -10.32 11.51 -1.83
C GLY A 8 -11.62 10.79 -2.21
N GLU A 9 -11.90 10.75 -3.51
CA GLU A 9 -13.15 10.21 -4.08
C GLU A 9 -13.36 8.70 -3.86
N LEU A 10 -12.28 7.92 -3.68
CA LEU A 10 -12.38 6.48 -3.46
C LEU A 10 -12.96 6.22 -2.06
N GLY A 11 -14.17 5.67 -1.97
CA GLY A 11 -14.80 5.38 -0.68
C GLY A 11 -14.13 4.23 0.09
N ARG A 12 -14.24 4.22 1.42
CA ARG A 12 -13.72 3.11 2.25
C ARG A 12 -14.28 1.76 1.85
N ALA A 13 -15.60 1.67 1.63
CA ALA A 13 -16.25 0.42 1.24
C ALA A 13 -15.70 -0.09 -0.09
N GLU A 14 -15.64 0.77 -1.10
CA GLU A 14 -15.08 0.44 -2.42
C GLU A 14 -13.62 -0.02 -2.32
N ALA A 15 -12.79 0.67 -1.54
CA ALA A 15 -11.41 0.27 -1.33
C ALA A 15 -11.28 -1.12 -0.66
N GLN A 16 -12.15 -1.42 0.32
CA GLN A 16 -12.19 -2.75 0.94
C GLN A 16 -12.63 -3.84 -0.05
N GLU A 17 -13.55 -3.53 -0.96
CA GLU A 17 -13.97 -4.43 -2.03
C GLU A 17 -12.85 -4.72 -3.04
N MET A 18 -11.91 -3.79 -3.23
CA MET A 18 -10.69 -4.02 -4.03
C MET A 18 -9.68 -4.87 -3.25
N VAL A 19 -9.48 -4.59 -1.96
CA VAL A 19 -8.52 -5.33 -1.12
C VAL A 19 -8.86 -6.81 -1.03
N ARG A 20 -10.15 -7.15 -0.90
CA ARG A 20 -10.59 -8.55 -0.73
C ARG A 20 -10.24 -9.48 -1.89
N VAL A 21 -10.02 -8.94 -3.11
CA VAL A 21 -9.69 -9.75 -4.30
C VAL A 21 -8.19 -9.92 -4.51
N LEU A 22 -7.36 -9.25 -3.71
CA LEU A 22 -5.91 -9.33 -3.77
C LEU A 22 -5.40 -10.39 -2.78
N PRO A 23 -4.65 -11.43 -3.22
CA PRO A 23 -4.17 -12.49 -2.34
C PRO A 23 -3.36 -12.02 -1.12
N ARG A 24 -2.67 -10.88 -1.27
CA ARG A 24 -1.91 -10.19 -0.21
C ARG A 24 -2.39 -8.75 -0.07
N GLY A 25 -3.70 -8.56 -0.20
CA GLY A 25 -4.36 -7.26 -0.09
C GLY A 25 -4.07 -6.61 1.26
N GLN A 26 -3.71 -5.33 1.22
CA GLN A 26 -3.50 -4.48 2.40
C GLN A 26 -4.23 -3.16 2.17
N TYR A 27 -4.71 -2.55 3.23
CA TYR A 27 -5.47 -1.29 3.19
C TYR A 27 -4.80 -0.23 4.08
N ALA A 28 -4.72 1.00 3.59
CA ALA A 28 -4.26 2.15 4.37
C ALA A 28 -5.05 3.43 4.04
N GLU A 29 -5.22 4.27 5.06
CA GLU A 29 -5.82 5.60 4.95
C GLU A 29 -4.80 6.65 5.39
N VAL A 30 -4.77 7.78 4.69
CA VAL A 30 -4.00 8.97 5.08
C VAL A 30 -4.98 10.11 5.32
N ALA A 31 -4.94 10.67 6.52
CA ALA A 31 -5.75 11.82 6.89
C ALA A 31 -5.25 13.10 6.21
N ASP A 32 -6.15 14.07 6.03
CA ASP A 32 -5.86 15.38 5.41
C ASP A 32 -5.27 15.26 4.00
N ALA A 33 -5.76 14.31 3.21
CA ALA A 33 -5.31 14.03 1.86
C ALA A 33 -6.47 13.70 0.94
N GLY A 34 -6.44 14.27 -0.27
CA GLY A 34 -7.39 14.02 -1.34
C GLY A 34 -6.97 12.86 -2.24
N HIS A 35 -7.22 13.00 -3.55
CA HIS A 35 -6.83 11.98 -4.54
C HIS A 35 -5.30 11.83 -4.68
N LEU A 36 -4.56 12.94 -4.59
CA LEU A 36 -3.10 12.98 -4.78
C LEU A 36 -2.37 12.91 -3.43
N VAL A 37 -2.52 11.79 -2.73
CA VAL A 37 -2.02 11.60 -1.35
C VAL A 37 -0.53 11.90 -1.18
N HIS A 38 0.28 11.52 -2.16
CA HIS A 38 1.73 11.76 -2.13
C HIS A 38 2.12 13.23 -2.26
N TYR A 39 1.21 14.07 -2.80
CA TYR A 39 1.38 15.50 -2.90
C TYR A 39 0.87 16.21 -1.64
N ASP A 40 -0.33 15.83 -1.18
CA ASP A 40 -0.97 16.44 -0.01
C ASP A 40 -0.23 16.08 1.29
N GLN A 41 0.13 14.80 1.47
CA GLN A 41 0.71 14.24 2.69
C GLN A 41 1.90 13.31 2.36
N PRO A 42 3.07 13.86 1.96
CA PRO A 42 4.22 13.06 1.54
C PRO A 42 4.74 12.10 2.62
N ASP A 43 4.75 12.55 3.89
CA ASP A 43 5.20 11.73 5.02
C ASP A 43 4.19 10.61 5.34
N GLY A 44 2.90 10.92 5.36
CA GLY A 44 1.84 9.94 5.59
C GLY A 44 1.79 8.87 4.48
N TRP A 45 2.00 9.29 3.24
CA TRP A 45 2.14 8.39 2.11
C TRP A 45 3.36 7.46 2.26
N ARG A 46 4.55 8.02 2.55
CA ARG A 46 5.77 7.22 2.76
C ARG A 46 5.62 6.21 3.89
N ALA A 47 5.09 6.65 5.04
CA ALA A 47 4.90 5.79 6.21
C ALA A 47 3.99 4.57 5.93
N ALA A 48 3.07 4.68 4.97
CA ALA A 48 2.22 3.56 4.56
C ALA A 48 2.84 2.70 3.45
N VAL A 49 3.61 3.29 2.53
CA VAL A 49 4.19 2.59 1.38
C VAL A 49 5.49 1.85 1.73
N GLU A 50 6.36 2.45 2.54
CA GLU A 50 7.69 1.88 2.85
C GLU A 50 7.58 0.49 3.49
N PRO A 51 6.77 0.25 4.54
CA PRO A 51 6.65 -1.08 5.14
C PRO A 51 6.12 -2.14 4.16
N PHE A 52 5.22 -1.76 3.25
CA PHE A 52 4.71 -2.66 2.22
C PHE A 52 5.81 -3.08 1.24
N LEU A 53 6.69 -2.14 0.85
CA LEU A 53 7.82 -2.43 -0.04
C LEU A 53 8.89 -3.28 0.64
N GLU A 54 9.17 -3.01 1.91
CA GLU A 54 10.11 -3.81 2.71
C GLU A 54 9.64 -5.27 2.81
N GLN A 55 8.36 -5.48 3.15
CA GLN A 55 7.77 -6.81 3.20
C GLN A 55 7.83 -7.51 1.84
N LEU A 56 7.51 -6.81 0.76
CA LEU A 56 7.59 -7.38 -0.59
C LEU A 56 9.03 -7.75 -0.97
N ALA A 57 10.03 -6.99 -0.51
CA ALA A 57 11.44 -7.30 -0.74
C ALA A 57 11.92 -8.51 0.10
N GLU A 58 11.35 -8.74 1.28
CA GLU A 58 11.57 -9.95 2.08
C GLU A 58 10.94 -11.17 1.41
N ASP A 59 9.68 -11.08 1.03
CA ASP A 59 8.95 -12.16 0.36
C ASP A 59 9.66 -12.63 -0.93
N ASN A 60 10.12 -11.70 -1.75
CA ASN A 60 10.85 -12.02 -2.99
C ASN A 60 12.24 -12.64 -2.75
N ARG A 61 12.83 -12.42 -1.57
CA ARG A 61 14.10 -13.07 -1.21
C ARG A 61 13.89 -14.52 -0.83
N ASP A 62 12.78 -14.83 -0.17
CA ASP A 62 12.41 -16.21 0.18
C ASP A 62 12.01 -17.03 -1.05
N ASP A 63 11.40 -16.39 -2.06
CA ASP A 63 11.04 -17.05 -3.33
C ASP A 63 12.25 -17.30 -4.27
N ARG A 64 13.37 -16.61 -4.06
CA ARG A 64 14.59 -16.82 -4.86
C ARG A 64 15.46 -17.91 -4.23
N GLU A 65 15.48 -19.08 -4.87
CA GLU A 65 16.47 -20.11 -4.56
C GLU A 65 17.89 -19.51 -4.67
N PRO A 66 18.80 -19.75 -3.70
CA PRO A 66 20.17 -19.27 -3.80
C PRO A 66 20.80 -19.89 -5.04
N VAL A 67 21.14 -19.06 -6.02
CA VAL A 67 21.95 -19.48 -7.17
C VAL A 67 23.33 -19.82 -6.61
N ALA A 68 23.59 -21.11 -6.42
CA ALA A 68 24.91 -21.60 -6.06
C ALA A 68 25.92 -21.23 -7.17
N PRO A 69 27.15 -20.79 -6.82
CA PRO A 69 28.19 -20.46 -7.79
C PRO A 69 28.67 -21.67 -8.59
#